data_AF-A0A660ZV24-F1
#
_entry.id   AF-A0A660ZV24-F1
#
_cell.length_a   1.000
_cell.length_b   1.000
_cell.length_c   1.000
_cell.angle_alpha   90.00
_cell.angle_beta   90.00
_cell.angle_gamma   90.00
#
_symmetry.space_group_name_H-M   'P 1'
#
loop_
_entity.id
_entity.type
_entity.pdbx_description
1 polymer ?
#
loop_
_entity_poly.entity_id
_entity_poly.type
_entity_poly.pdbx_seq_one_letter_code
_entity_poly.pdbx_strand_id
1 'polypeptide(L)'
;MAVTEVKHPDDFDYRMTTDHRGRSTYAMRWIVDTDDALMPAPLVATGAQSIVSGFTNPLPARWSTYSHQGSTDIFAYLKGNLNLYKPFPHDKPTRWFVDGTYEPLDPGQGEEAGDTNPLSRPVVYRLESEPYSRIVTVDKDGNPINNAANQEFTEPPEEEGFRDVLVATKNVANLTAITNLNNTYRYSVNSGTFYGAGARHAKIDTIESSELLTEGNISYYQAIIRVVFRHEPWDLKVLNQGFMVVDPLFTDIVRAKDEDGNPTPEPVLLDATGKMLTGGGVGNYRTFRVRREVDYTNLGI
;
A
#
# COMPACT_ATOMS: atom_id res chain seq x y z
N MET A 1 14.08 21.81 -33.03
CA MET A 1 12.93 21.45 -32.18
C MET A 1 13.08 22.19 -30.86
N ALA A 2 12.67 23.44 -30.88
CA ALA A 2 12.70 24.37 -29.77
C ALA A 2 11.34 25.06 -29.65
N VAL A 3 10.92 25.31 -28.42
CA VAL A 3 9.84 26.24 -28.13
C VAL A 3 10.38 27.66 -28.35
N THR A 4 9.64 28.47 -29.11
CA THR A 4 10.07 29.81 -29.54
C THR A 4 9.37 30.91 -28.77
N GLU A 5 8.15 30.67 -28.28
CA GLU A 5 7.40 31.62 -27.45
C GLU A 5 6.46 30.91 -26.47
N VAL A 6 6.33 31.46 -25.25
CA VAL A 6 5.27 31.10 -24.29
C VAL A 6 4.60 32.38 -23.79
N LYS A 7 3.28 32.47 -23.92
CA LYS A 7 2.48 33.62 -23.43
C LYS A 7 1.07 33.23 -23.02
N HIS A 8 0.37 34.13 -22.34
CA HIS A 8 -1.07 34.01 -22.15
C HIS A 8 -1.81 34.58 -23.38
N PRO A 9 -3.01 34.07 -23.70
CA PRO A 9 -3.90 34.72 -24.67
C PRO A 9 -4.34 36.09 -24.15
N ASP A 10 -4.40 37.09 -25.03
CA ASP A 10 -4.82 38.45 -24.66
C ASP A 10 -6.28 38.49 -24.17
N ASP A 11 -7.13 37.57 -24.64
CA ASP A 11 -8.57 37.50 -24.34
C ASP A 11 -8.95 36.33 -23.41
N PHE A 12 -8.01 35.80 -22.62
CA PHE A 12 -8.33 34.64 -21.78
C PHE A 12 -9.17 35.02 -20.56
N ASP A 13 -10.42 34.55 -20.55
CA ASP A 13 -11.34 34.69 -19.43
C ASP A 13 -10.91 33.76 -18.28
N TYR A 14 -10.23 34.34 -17.30
CA TYR A 14 -9.81 33.64 -16.09
C TYR A 14 -11.03 33.23 -15.28
N ARG A 15 -11.23 31.91 -15.14
CA ARG A 15 -12.32 31.36 -14.32
C ARG A 15 -11.79 31.01 -12.94
N MET A 16 -12.25 31.77 -11.96
CA MET A 16 -12.09 31.45 -10.54
C MET A 16 -13.41 30.89 -10.00
N THR A 17 -13.34 29.74 -9.38
CA THR A 17 -14.40 29.23 -8.51
C THR A 17 -13.85 29.05 -7.11
N THR A 18 -14.65 29.31 -6.09
CA THR A 18 -14.23 29.17 -4.68
C THR A 18 -15.10 28.10 -4.01
N ASP A 19 -14.48 27.17 -3.30
CA ASP A 19 -15.20 26.15 -2.54
C ASP A 19 -15.79 26.73 -1.23
N HIS A 20 -16.59 25.93 -0.53
CA HIS A 20 -17.20 26.31 0.76
C HIS A 20 -16.17 26.59 1.88
N ARG A 21 -14.88 26.30 1.67
CA ARG A 21 -13.79 26.53 2.60
C ARG A 21 -12.94 27.73 2.20
N GLY A 22 -13.35 28.49 1.18
CA GLY A 22 -12.62 29.67 0.70
C GLY A 22 -11.42 29.33 -0.18
N ARG A 23 -11.27 28.08 -0.64
CA ARG A 23 -10.14 27.66 -1.49
C ARG A 23 -10.54 27.80 -2.95
N SER A 24 -9.65 28.36 -3.75
CA SER A 24 -9.96 28.71 -5.13
C SER A 24 -9.42 27.69 -6.13
N THR A 25 -10.18 27.46 -7.18
CA THR A 25 -9.78 26.72 -8.37
C THR A 25 -9.62 27.70 -9.53
N TYR A 26 -8.54 27.56 -10.28
CA TYR A 26 -8.20 28.44 -11.39
C TYR A 26 -7.97 27.66 -12.66
N ALA A 27 -8.63 28.05 -13.75
CA ALA A 27 -8.28 27.58 -15.09
C ALA A 27 -7.33 28.59 -15.73
N MET A 28 -6.23 28.12 -16.32
CA MET A 28 -5.26 28.93 -17.06
C MET A 28 -4.98 28.32 -18.42
N ARG A 29 -4.70 29.19 -19.39
CA ARG A 29 -4.28 28.81 -20.74
C ARG A 29 -2.98 29.51 -21.10
N TRP A 30 -2.10 28.76 -21.76
CA TRP A 30 -0.89 29.27 -22.39
C TRP A 30 -0.95 29.01 -23.90
N ILE A 31 -0.32 29.91 -24.65
CA ILE A 31 0.01 29.76 -26.06
C ILE A 31 1.49 29.42 -26.12
N VAL A 32 1.81 28.29 -26.74
CA VAL A 32 3.18 27.84 -26.96
C VAL A 32 3.43 27.74 -28.45
N ASP A 33 4.34 28.55 -28.98
CA ASP A 33 4.76 28.47 -30.38
C ASP A 33 6.07 27.65 -30.48
N THR A 34 6.17 26.78 -31.49
CA THR A 34 7.33 25.90 -31.76
C THR A 34 8.01 26.27 -33.09
N ASP A 35 9.23 25.77 -33.30
CA ASP A 35 9.90 25.81 -34.61
C ASP A 35 9.50 24.65 -35.55
N ASP A 36 8.81 23.63 -35.02
CA ASP A 36 8.41 22.42 -35.73
C ASP A 36 6.92 22.13 -35.55
N ALA A 37 6.21 22.08 -36.68
CA ALA A 37 4.80 21.73 -36.77
C ALA A 37 4.50 20.27 -36.39
N LEU A 38 5.48 19.37 -36.39
CA LEU A 38 5.31 17.95 -36.07
C LEU A 38 5.77 17.58 -34.66
N MET A 39 6.16 18.57 -33.84
CA MET A 39 6.59 18.32 -32.47
C MET A 39 5.48 17.64 -31.65
N PRO A 40 5.74 16.48 -31.01
CA PRO A 40 4.74 15.78 -30.21
C PRO A 40 4.46 16.53 -28.89
N ALA A 41 3.21 16.46 -28.41
CA ALA A 41 2.75 17.22 -27.23
C ALA A 41 3.64 17.09 -25.98
N PRO A 42 4.15 15.89 -25.59
CA PRO A 42 5.05 15.78 -24.46
C PRO A 42 6.33 16.64 -24.60
N LEU A 43 6.91 16.73 -25.80
CA LEU A 43 8.10 17.55 -26.05
C LEU A 43 7.79 19.05 -26.02
N VAL A 44 6.58 19.46 -26.43
CA VAL A 44 6.11 20.85 -26.33
C VAL A 44 6.02 21.28 -24.86
N ALA A 45 5.40 20.46 -24.01
CA ALA A 45 5.28 20.73 -22.57
C ALA A 45 6.65 20.84 -21.89
N THR A 46 7.53 19.85 -22.10
CA THR A 46 8.89 19.84 -21.54
C THR A 46 9.69 21.05 -22.03
N GLY A 47 9.63 21.36 -23.32
CA GLY A 47 10.31 22.51 -23.91
C GLY A 47 9.85 23.82 -23.29
N ALA A 48 8.54 24.04 -23.18
CA ALA A 48 7.97 25.26 -22.62
C ALA A 48 8.27 25.44 -21.12
N GLN A 49 8.29 24.35 -20.35
CA GLN A 49 8.65 24.37 -18.93
C GLN A 49 10.15 24.63 -18.69
N SER A 50 11.03 24.22 -19.62
CA SER A 50 12.49 24.43 -19.48
C SER A 50 12.93 25.90 -19.65
N ILE A 51 12.07 26.73 -20.22
CA ILE A 51 12.37 28.13 -20.50
C ILE A 51 12.00 28.97 -19.28
N VAL A 52 12.98 29.18 -18.40
CA VAL A 52 12.82 29.93 -17.15
C VAL A 52 13.14 31.42 -17.25
N SER A 53 13.73 31.87 -18.37
CA SER A 53 14.14 33.25 -18.58
C SER A 53 13.70 33.77 -19.96
N GLY A 54 13.43 35.07 -20.04
CA GLY A 54 13.08 35.75 -21.30
C GLY A 54 11.59 35.81 -21.64
N PHE A 55 10.71 35.17 -20.85
CA PHE A 55 9.25 35.25 -21.03
C PHE A 55 8.56 35.74 -19.76
N THR A 56 7.55 36.58 -19.94
CA THR A 56 6.81 37.21 -18.84
C THR A 56 6.00 36.18 -18.02
N ASN A 57 5.64 35.03 -18.61
CA ASN A 57 4.85 33.98 -17.95
C ASN A 57 5.25 32.60 -18.50
N PRO A 58 6.33 31.97 -17.98
CA PRO A 58 6.73 30.63 -18.42
C PRO A 58 5.64 29.61 -18.08
N LEU A 59 5.62 28.50 -18.84
CA LEU A 59 4.69 27.41 -18.55
C LEU A 59 5.11 26.79 -17.20
N PRO A 60 4.23 26.82 -16.18
CA PRO A 60 4.57 26.32 -14.86
C PRO A 60 4.81 24.80 -14.86
N ALA A 61 5.69 24.34 -13.98
CA ALA A 61 5.79 22.93 -13.66
C ALA A 61 4.51 22.46 -12.95
N ARG A 62 4.19 21.16 -13.06
CA ARG A 62 3.16 20.53 -12.23
C ARG A 62 3.44 20.85 -10.76
N TRP A 63 2.39 21.10 -9.99
CA TRP A 63 2.44 21.49 -8.58
C TRP A 63 3.08 22.85 -8.26
N SER A 64 3.36 23.67 -9.27
CA SER A 64 3.56 25.09 -8.99
C SER A 64 2.32 25.71 -8.38
N THR A 65 2.52 26.67 -7.47
CA THR A 65 1.44 27.49 -6.94
C THR A 65 0.92 28.46 -8.01
N TYR A 66 -0.34 28.86 -7.87
CA TYR A 66 -0.93 29.83 -8.78
C TYR A 66 -0.25 31.20 -8.61
N SER A 67 0.21 31.76 -9.74
CA SER A 67 0.74 33.12 -9.83
C SER A 67 0.46 33.70 -11.21
N HIS A 68 -0.29 34.79 -11.30
CA HIS A 68 -0.61 35.47 -12.55
C HIS A 68 -0.95 36.94 -12.32
N GLN A 69 -0.35 37.83 -13.11
CA GLN A 69 -0.59 39.29 -13.08
C GLN A 69 -0.52 39.92 -11.66
N GLY A 70 0.40 39.43 -10.83
CA GLY A 70 0.57 39.91 -9.45
C GLY A 70 -0.42 39.32 -8.43
N SER A 71 -1.39 38.52 -8.87
CA SER A 71 -2.19 37.66 -7.99
C SER A 71 -1.43 36.37 -7.71
N THR A 72 -1.40 35.95 -6.44
CA THR A 72 -0.78 34.71 -6.00
C THR A 72 -1.72 33.97 -5.07
N ASP A 73 -1.92 32.67 -5.28
CA ASP A 73 -2.61 31.79 -4.35
C ASP A 73 -1.70 30.60 -4.05
N ILE A 74 -1.12 30.64 -2.86
CA ILE A 74 -0.20 29.61 -2.37
C ILE A 74 -0.90 28.30 -2.03
N PHE A 75 -2.24 28.27 -2.03
CA PHE A 75 -3.04 27.09 -1.74
C PHE A 75 -3.61 26.42 -2.98
N ALA A 76 -3.44 27.00 -4.16
CA ALA A 76 -3.88 26.41 -5.43
C ALA A 76 -2.69 25.94 -6.25
N TYR A 77 -2.68 24.66 -6.60
CA TYR A 77 -1.55 23.98 -7.24
C TYR A 77 -1.96 23.43 -8.59
N LEU A 78 -1.05 23.46 -9.57
CA LEU A 78 -1.28 22.83 -10.88
C LEU A 78 -1.27 21.29 -10.75
N LYS A 79 -2.40 20.67 -10.34
CA LYS A 79 -2.51 19.23 -10.02
C LYS A 79 -2.68 18.34 -11.25
N GLY A 80 -3.46 18.82 -12.21
CA GLY A 80 -3.88 18.06 -13.39
C GLY A 80 -2.81 17.92 -14.47
N ASN A 81 -3.02 16.98 -15.38
CA ASN A 81 -2.27 16.94 -16.63
C ASN A 81 -2.57 18.22 -17.42
N LEU A 82 -1.53 18.81 -17.98
CA LEU A 82 -1.71 19.86 -18.97
C LEU A 82 -2.44 19.27 -20.18
N ASN A 83 -3.53 19.91 -20.59
CA ASN A 83 -4.24 19.53 -21.81
C ASN A 83 -3.65 20.32 -22.98
N LEU A 84 -2.86 19.64 -23.81
CA LEU A 84 -2.20 20.24 -24.98
C LEU A 84 -2.95 19.91 -26.25
N TYR A 85 -3.30 20.93 -27.02
CA TYR A 85 -3.97 20.76 -28.30
C TYR A 85 -3.64 21.90 -29.27
N LYS A 86 -3.81 21.66 -30.57
CA LYS A 86 -3.64 22.71 -31.58
C LYS A 86 -4.96 23.44 -31.82
N PRO A 87 -4.93 24.76 -32.04
CA PRO A 87 -6.15 25.47 -32.42
C PRO A 87 -6.74 24.97 -33.71
N PHE A 88 -8.06 25.09 -33.79
CA PHE A 88 -8.82 24.97 -35.03
C PHE A 88 -9.41 26.34 -35.40
N PRO A 89 -9.36 26.79 -36.67
CA PRO A 89 -8.61 26.18 -37.78
C PRO A 89 -7.10 26.29 -37.56
N HIS A 90 -6.31 25.40 -38.16
CA HIS A 90 -4.85 25.35 -38.05
C HIS A 90 -4.16 26.50 -38.81
N ASP A 91 -4.49 27.74 -38.47
CA ASP A 91 -3.87 28.95 -39.03
C ASP A 91 -2.35 29.00 -38.76
N LYS A 92 -1.90 28.38 -37.66
CA LYS A 92 -0.48 28.17 -37.33
C LYS A 92 -0.21 26.75 -36.84
N PRO A 93 0.38 25.86 -37.66
CA PRO A 93 0.59 24.46 -37.28
C PRO A 93 1.67 24.27 -36.20
N THR A 94 2.46 25.31 -35.93
CA THR A 94 3.46 25.40 -34.86
C THR A 94 2.91 25.91 -33.53
N ARG A 95 1.62 26.27 -33.48
CA ARG A 95 0.99 26.81 -32.27
C ARG A 95 0.27 25.74 -31.48
N TRP A 96 0.47 25.77 -30.18
CA TRP A 96 -0.20 24.93 -29.19
C TRP A 96 -0.92 25.79 -28.18
N PHE A 97 -2.11 25.32 -27.80
CA PHE A 97 -2.80 25.75 -26.60
C PHE A 97 -2.56 24.72 -25.51
N VAL A 98 -2.21 25.22 -24.33
CA VAL A 98 -1.95 24.41 -23.15
C VAL A 98 -2.91 24.88 -22.08
N ASP A 99 -3.82 24.01 -21.64
CA ASP A 99 -4.74 24.30 -20.55
C ASP A 99 -4.28 23.61 -19.27
N GLY A 100 -4.29 24.34 -18.17
CA GLY A 100 -3.96 23.85 -16.84
C GLY A 100 -5.01 24.28 -15.84
N THR A 101 -5.30 23.41 -14.88
CA THR A 101 -6.19 23.73 -13.75
C THR A 101 -5.40 23.70 -12.47
N TYR A 102 -5.42 24.82 -11.75
CA TYR A 102 -4.93 24.93 -10.39
C TYR A 102 -6.06 24.62 -9.44
N GLU A 103 -5.80 23.72 -8.51
CA GLU A 103 -6.79 23.27 -7.55
C GLU A 103 -6.16 23.19 -6.16
N PRO A 104 -6.97 23.35 -5.10
CA PRO A 104 -6.49 23.12 -3.75
C PRO A 104 -6.00 21.69 -3.55
N LEU A 105 -5.03 21.51 -2.65
CA LEU A 105 -4.66 20.16 -2.21
C LEU A 105 -5.87 19.48 -1.56
N ASP A 106 -6.04 18.19 -1.89
CA ASP A 106 -7.02 17.38 -1.18
C ASP A 106 -6.56 17.22 0.27
N PRO A 107 -7.49 17.14 1.24
CA PRO A 107 -7.11 16.86 2.62
C PRO A 107 -6.23 15.59 2.70
N GLY A 108 -5.02 15.72 3.23
CA GLY A 108 -4.05 14.63 3.33
C GLY A 108 -3.01 14.56 2.20
N GLN A 109 -3.16 15.32 1.11
CA GLN A 109 -2.05 15.64 0.22
C GLN A 109 -1.25 16.77 0.90
N GLY A 110 -0.18 16.41 1.63
CA GLY A 110 0.71 17.41 2.23
C GLY A 110 1.40 18.30 1.19
N GLU A 111 2.23 19.24 1.64
CA GLU A 111 3.06 20.14 0.82
C GLU A 111 4.11 19.42 -0.08
N GLU A 112 3.94 18.12 -0.36
CA GLU A 112 4.76 17.30 -1.29
C GLU A 112 4.74 17.83 -2.74
N ALA A 113 3.83 18.76 -3.01
CA ALA A 113 3.70 19.54 -4.23
C ALA A 113 4.97 20.36 -4.57
N GLY A 114 5.85 20.66 -3.61
CA GLY A 114 7.08 21.42 -3.86
C GLY A 114 8.28 20.60 -4.34
N ASP A 115 8.26 19.28 -4.19
CA ASP A 115 9.47 18.48 -4.46
C ASP A 115 9.57 18.15 -5.95
N THR A 116 10.57 18.75 -6.62
CA THR A 116 10.81 18.60 -8.06
C THR A 116 11.11 17.16 -8.45
N ASN A 117 11.55 16.34 -7.50
CA ASN A 117 11.85 14.93 -7.74
C ASN A 117 10.81 14.04 -7.06
N PRO A 118 9.93 13.34 -7.81
CA PRO A 118 8.94 12.45 -7.21
C PRO A 118 9.59 11.29 -6.43
N LEU A 119 10.85 10.93 -6.72
CA LEU A 119 11.55 9.85 -6.02
C LEU A 119 12.05 10.22 -4.62
N SER A 120 12.13 11.52 -4.29
CA SER A 120 12.49 11.99 -2.94
C SER A 120 11.30 12.22 -2.03
N ARG A 121 10.08 12.09 -2.56
CA ARG A 121 8.86 12.21 -1.75
C ARG A 121 8.86 11.20 -0.60
N PRO A 122 8.43 11.62 0.59
CA PRO A 122 8.34 10.72 1.73
C PRO A 122 7.33 9.60 1.46
N VAL A 123 7.43 8.53 2.23
CA VAL A 123 6.47 7.42 2.18
C VAL A 123 5.13 7.90 2.72
N VAL A 124 4.06 7.62 1.98
CA VAL A 124 2.69 7.92 2.41
C VAL A 124 2.13 6.70 3.13
N TYR A 125 1.63 6.90 4.35
CA TYR A 125 1.05 5.83 5.17
C TYR A 125 -0.45 5.98 5.31
N ARG A 126 -1.15 4.86 5.29
CA ARG A 126 -2.55 4.77 5.74
C ARG A 126 -2.75 3.49 6.55
N LEU A 127 -3.64 3.55 7.52
CA LEU A 127 -4.06 2.40 8.30
C LEU A 127 -5.41 1.90 7.79
N GLU A 128 -5.51 0.61 7.55
CA GLU A 128 -6.75 -0.09 7.20
C GLU A 128 -7.05 -1.16 8.24
N SER A 129 -8.31 -1.60 8.29
CA SER A 129 -8.73 -2.76 9.06
C SER A 129 -9.22 -3.85 8.12
N GLU A 130 -8.67 -5.05 8.24
CA GLU A 130 -9.04 -6.21 7.44
C GLU A 130 -9.83 -7.20 8.29
N PRO A 131 -11.10 -7.53 7.93
CA PRO A 131 -11.85 -8.56 8.62
C PRO A 131 -11.23 -9.94 8.36
N TYR A 132 -11.21 -10.79 9.37
CA TYR A 132 -10.76 -12.18 9.26
C TYR A 132 -11.57 -13.09 10.17
N SER A 133 -11.78 -14.33 9.74
CA SER A 133 -12.37 -15.36 10.61
C SER A 133 -11.28 -15.99 11.48
N ARG A 134 -11.58 -16.21 12.76
CA ARG A 134 -10.74 -16.97 13.68
C ARG A 134 -11.56 -18.04 14.39
N ILE A 135 -10.95 -19.21 14.53
CA ILE A 135 -11.48 -20.26 15.40
C ILE A 135 -11.37 -19.80 16.85
N VAL A 136 -12.45 -19.98 17.61
CA VAL A 136 -12.50 -19.70 19.05
C VAL A 136 -12.67 -21.01 19.79
N THR A 137 -11.73 -21.35 20.67
CA THR A 137 -11.77 -22.59 21.45
C THR A 137 -12.05 -22.37 22.93
N VAL A 138 -12.02 -21.12 23.38
CA VAL A 138 -12.29 -20.73 24.77
C VAL A 138 -13.25 -19.55 24.79
N ASP A 139 -14.19 -19.57 25.74
CA ASP A 139 -15.11 -18.46 25.96
C ASP A 139 -14.43 -17.28 26.68
N LYS A 140 -15.19 -16.21 26.92
CA LYS A 140 -14.70 -15.00 27.60
C LYS A 140 -14.25 -15.24 29.06
N ASP A 141 -14.71 -16.32 29.69
CA ASP A 141 -14.42 -16.68 31.07
C ASP A 141 -13.27 -17.70 31.14
N GLY A 142 -12.72 -18.09 29.99
CA GLY A 142 -11.60 -19.02 29.85
C GLY A 142 -12.00 -20.50 29.83
N ASN A 143 -13.30 -20.82 29.76
CA ASN A 143 -13.76 -22.20 29.67
C ASN A 143 -13.66 -22.69 28.21
N PRO A 144 -13.32 -23.97 28.00
CA PRO A 144 -13.33 -24.55 26.65
C PRO A 144 -14.76 -24.55 26.07
N ILE A 145 -14.88 -24.23 24.78
CA ILE A 145 -16.15 -24.26 24.06
C ILE A 145 -16.41 -25.69 23.56
N ASN A 146 -17.06 -26.47 24.41
CA ASN A 146 -17.37 -27.88 24.15
C ASN A 146 -18.89 -28.13 24.03
N ASN A 147 -19.26 -29.26 23.41
CA ASN A 147 -20.63 -29.75 23.40
C ASN A 147 -21.06 -30.30 24.78
N ALA A 148 -22.32 -30.73 24.92
CA ALA A 148 -22.87 -31.23 26.19
C ALA A 148 -22.18 -32.52 26.71
N ALA A 149 -21.44 -33.23 25.86
CA ALA A 149 -20.63 -34.39 26.22
C ALA A 149 -19.17 -34.03 26.55
N ASN A 150 -18.85 -32.74 26.68
CA ASN A 150 -17.52 -32.21 26.91
C ASN A 150 -16.52 -32.58 25.79
N GLN A 151 -16.99 -32.64 24.55
CA GLN A 151 -16.17 -32.85 23.36
C GLN A 151 -16.09 -31.56 22.51
N GLU A 152 -15.00 -31.39 21.77
CA GLU A 152 -14.87 -30.31 20.79
C GLU A 152 -15.93 -30.43 19.68
N PHE A 153 -16.40 -29.31 19.15
CA PHE A 153 -17.31 -29.32 18.00
C PHE A 153 -16.58 -29.79 16.75
N THR A 154 -17.24 -30.62 15.93
CA THR A 154 -16.69 -31.09 14.65
C THR A 154 -16.38 -29.93 13.71
N GLU A 155 -17.27 -28.93 13.68
CA GLU A 155 -17.03 -27.64 13.03
C GLU A 155 -16.75 -26.63 14.15
N PRO A 156 -15.50 -26.17 14.32
CA PRO A 156 -15.16 -25.29 15.41
C PRO A 156 -15.87 -23.94 15.22
N PRO A 157 -16.41 -23.33 16.31
CA PRO A 157 -17.06 -22.04 16.20
C PRO A 157 -16.05 -20.97 15.78
N GLU A 158 -16.49 -20.14 14.83
CA GLU A 158 -15.71 -19.05 14.28
C GLU A 158 -16.24 -17.69 14.77
N GLU A 159 -15.34 -16.74 14.95
CA GLU A 159 -15.64 -15.35 15.24
C GLU A 159 -14.97 -14.44 14.20
N GLU A 160 -15.68 -13.40 13.79
CA GLU A 160 -15.11 -12.31 12.98
C GLU A 160 -14.22 -11.42 13.86
N GLY A 161 -12.96 -11.29 13.47
CA GLY A 161 -12.03 -10.32 14.04
C GLY A 161 -11.56 -9.32 13.00
N PHE A 162 -10.84 -8.30 13.45
CA PHE A 162 -10.18 -7.33 12.57
C PHE A 162 -8.68 -7.33 12.82
N ARG A 163 -7.89 -7.12 11.77
CA ARG A 163 -6.44 -6.89 11.86
C ARG A 163 -6.11 -5.52 11.31
N ASP A 164 -5.15 -4.87 11.96
CA ASP A 164 -4.59 -3.63 11.47
C ASP A 164 -3.66 -3.91 10.29
N VAL A 165 -3.83 -3.13 9.22
CA VAL A 165 -3.02 -3.21 8.02
C VAL A 165 -2.41 -1.85 7.73
N LEU A 166 -1.09 -1.73 7.87
CA LEU A 166 -0.37 -0.55 7.40
C LEU A 166 -0.16 -0.69 5.90
N VAL A 167 -0.65 0.29 5.15
CA VAL A 167 -0.34 0.44 3.75
C VAL A 167 0.59 1.62 3.57
N ALA A 168 1.77 1.31 3.05
CA ALA A 168 2.81 2.28 2.76
C ALA A 168 2.99 2.40 1.24
N THR A 169 2.90 3.61 0.72
CA THR A 169 3.13 3.91 -0.69
C THR A 169 4.40 4.73 -0.83
N LYS A 170 5.35 4.22 -1.63
CA LYS A 170 6.62 4.91 -1.90
C LYS A 170 6.93 4.96 -3.39
N ASN A 171 7.54 6.04 -3.84
CA ASN A 171 7.97 6.16 -5.24
C ASN A 171 9.32 5.47 -5.44
N VAL A 172 9.46 4.75 -6.56
CA VAL A 172 10.69 4.03 -6.94
C VAL A 172 10.97 4.22 -8.42
N ALA A 173 12.26 4.28 -8.78
CA ALA A 173 12.68 4.69 -10.13
C ALA A 173 12.30 3.70 -11.24
N ASN A 174 12.17 2.41 -10.92
CA ASN A 174 11.95 1.38 -11.93
C ASN A 174 11.29 0.12 -11.32
N LEU A 175 10.75 -0.71 -12.20
CA LEU A 175 10.08 -1.96 -11.81
C LEU A 175 11.05 -2.96 -11.14
N THR A 176 12.33 -2.94 -11.49
CA THR A 176 13.36 -3.79 -10.85
C THR A 176 13.44 -3.54 -9.35
N ALA A 177 13.28 -2.30 -8.88
CA ALA A 177 13.23 -1.99 -7.46
C ALA A 177 12.06 -2.70 -6.75
N ILE A 178 10.88 -2.74 -7.37
CA ILE A 178 9.69 -3.42 -6.84
C ILE A 178 9.88 -4.94 -6.83
N THR A 179 10.46 -5.49 -7.89
CA THR A 179 10.81 -6.92 -7.96
C THR A 179 11.78 -7.32 -6.85
N ASN A 180 12.78 -6.48 -6.56
CA ASN A 180 13.73 -6.72 -5.47
C ASN A 180 13.04 -6.68 -4.11
N LEU A 181 12.14 -5.72 -3.87
CA LEU A 181 11.32 -5.69 -2.65
C LEU A 181 10.50 -6.98 -2.51
N ASN A 182 9.84 -7.42 -3.59
CA ASN A 182 9.08 -8.67 -3.61
C ASN A 182 9.96 -9.89 -3.28
N ASN A 183 11.09 -10.07 -3.96
CA ASN A 183 11.98 -11.21 -3.73
C ASN A 183 12.51 -11.26 -2.30
N THR A 184 12.82 -10.10 -1.71
CA THR A 184 13.35 -10.01 -0.36
C THR A 184 12.28 -10.19 0.71
N TYR A 185 11.09 -9.62 0.55
CA TYR A 185 10.13 -9.48 1.66
C TYR A 185 8.82 -10.24 1.50
N ARG A 186 8.47 -10.70 0.30
CA ARG A 186 7.19 -11.41 0.07
C ARG A 186 7.05 -12.63 0.98
N TYR A 187 5.86 -12.80 1.56
CA TYR A 187 5.49 -13.86 2.51
C TYR A 187 6.43 -14.01 3.73
N SER A 188 7.15 -12.96 4.09
CA SER A 188 8.00 -12.94 5.29
C SER A 188 7.24 -12.41 6.51
N VAL A 189 7.87 -12.57 7.68
CA VAL A 189 7.51 -11.87 8.92
C VAL A 189 8.72 -11.09 9.43
N ASN A 190 8.50 -10.04 10.21
CA ASN A 190 9.58 -9.24 10.78
C ASN A 190 10.44 -10.07 11.77
N SER A 191 11.76 -9.97 11.68
CA SER A 191 12.68 -10.61 12.64
C SER A 191 12.93 -9.78 13.92
N GLY A 192 12.69 -8.46 13.86
CA GLY A 192 12.91 -7.51 14.96
C GLY A 192 11.67 -6.65 15.24
N THR A 193 11.81 -5.58 16.04
CA THR A 193 10.69 -4.66 16.28
C THR A 193 10.39 -3.86 15.00
N PHE A 194 9.12 -3.76 14.62
CA PHE A 194 8.67 -3.00 13.45
C PHE A 194 7.39 -2.24 13.79
N TYR A 195 7.43 -0.90 13.78
CA TYR A 195 6.29 -0.05 14.15
C TYR A 195 5.63 -0.43 15.50
N GLY A 196 6.45 -0.77 16.50
CA GLY A 196 5.98 -1.19 17.83
C GLY A 196 5.54 -2.66 17.92
N ALA A 197 5.40 -3.36 16.79
CA ALA A 197 5.15 -4.79 16.78
C ALA A 197 6.44 -5.56 17.06
N GLY A 198 6.39 -6.53 17.98
CA GLY A 198 7.51 -7.43 18.27
C GLY A 198 7.83 -8.35 17.08
N ALA A 199 8.94 -9.07 17.18
CA ALA A 199 9.35 -10.03 16.15
C ALA A 199 8.23 -11.03 15.83
N ARG A 200 8.00 -11.28 14.54
CA ARG A 200 6.98 -12.17 13.96
C ARG A 200 5.53 -11.71 14.11
N HIS A 201 5.26 -10.47 14.49
CA HIS A 201 3.90 -9.91 14.62
C HIS A 201 3.47 -9.07 13.42
N ALA A 202 4.40 -8.70 12.54
CA ALA A 202 4.16 -8.01 11.28
C ALA A 202 4.48 -8.93 10.10
N LYS A 203 3.56 -9.05 9.15
CA LYS A 203 3.71 -9.90 7.95
C LYS A 203 3.52 -9.03 6.71
N ILE A 204 4.45 -9.10 5.76
CA ILE A 204 4.20 -8.57 4.42
C ILE A 204 3.12 -9.43 3.76
N ASP A 205 1.99 -8.79 3.44
CA ASP A 205 0.89 -9.44 2.75
C ASP A 205 1.07 -9.33 1.24
N THR A 206 1.09 -8.11 0.71
CA THR A 206 1.37 -7.83 -0.71
C THR A 206 2.36 -6.68 -0.88
N ILE A 207 3.07 -6.72 -2.01
CA ILE A 207 3.87 -5.61 -2.53
C ILE A 207 3.47 -5.46 -4.00
N GLU A 208 2.76 -4.39 -4.30
CA GLU A 208 2.18 -4.11 -5.61
C GLU A 208 2.87 -2.92 -6.28
N SER A 209 2.72 -2.82 -7.59
CA SER A 209 3.20 -1.71 -8.40
C SER A 209 2.01 -0.96 -8.98
N SER A 210 2.09 0.36 -9.05
CA SER A 210 1.28 1.13 -10.00
C SER A 210 1.70 0.88 -11.44
N GLU A 211 0.98 1.48 -12.38
CA GLU A 211 1.49 1.77 -13.73
C GLU A 211 2.70 2.72 -13.70
N LEU A 212 3.40 2.86 -14.83
CA LEU A 212 4.48 3.83 -14.95
C LEU A 212 3.91 5.24 -14.93
N LEU A 213 4.35 6.04 -13.97
CA LEU A 213 3.99 7.43 -13.84
C LEU A 213 5.15 8.30 -14.34
N THR A 214 4.82 9.41 -15.01
CA THR A 214 5.81 10.40 -15.44
C THR A 214 5.41 11.77 -14.93
N GLU A 215 6.36 12.45 -14.30
CA GLU A 215 6.19 13.80 -13.80
C GLU A 215 7.41 14.65 -14.18
N GLY A 216 7.18 15.66 -15.03
CA GLY A 216 8.27 16.36 -15.71
C GLY A 216 9.10 15.38 -16.55
N ASN A 217 10.41 15.33 -16.30
CA ASN A 217 11.34 14.42 -16.97
C ASN A 217 11.67 13.16 -16.13
N ILE A 218 10.92 12.91 -15.06
CA ILE A 218 11.19 11.81 -14.13
C ILE A 218 10.07 10.78 -14.25
N SER A 219 10.45 9.57 -14.61
CA SER A 219 9.56 8.40 -14.66
C SER A 219 9.77 7.55 -13.41
N TYR A 220 8.67 7.12 -12.79
CA TYR A 220 8.68 6.36 -11.54
C TYR A 220 7.48 5.41 -11.45
N TYR A 221 7.53 4.51 -10.49
CA TYR A 221 6.43 3.65 -10.09
C TYR A 221 6.12 3.89 -8.61
N GLN A 222 4.89 3.64 -8.19
CA GLN A 222 4.54 3.55 -6.79
C GLN A 222 4.61 2.09 -6.35
N ALA A 223 5.43 1.81 -5.34
CA ALA A 223 5.41 0.55 -4.62
C ALA A 223 4.39 0.67 -3.47
N ILE A 224 3.36 -0.17 -3.50
CA ILE A 224 2.30 -0.21 -2.49
C ILE A 224 2.55 -1.46 -1.62
N ILE A 225 2.98 -1.26 -0.39
CA ILE A 225 3.38 -2.32 0.54
C ILE A 225 2.31 -2.46 1.62
N ARG A 226 1.71 -3.64 1.72
CA ARG A 226 0.72 -3.98 2.75
C ARG A 226 1.38 -4.82 3.86
N VAL A 227 1.37 -4.30 5.09
CA VAL A 227 1.87 -5.00 6.28
C VAL A 227 0.73 -5.27 7.24
N VAL A 228 0.44 -6.54 7.50
CA VAL A 228 -0.63 -6.95 8.41
C VAL A 228 -0.04 -7.22 9.79
N PHE A 229 -0.61 -6.58 10.80
CA PHE A 229 -0.23 -6.76 12.20
C PHE A 229 -1.15 -7.77 12.89
N ARG A 230 -0.59 -8.48 13.86
CA ARG A 230 -1.32 -9.41 14.71
C ARG A 230 -0.81 -9.31 16.15
N HIS A 231 -1.72 -9.44 17.13
CA HIS A 231 -1.35 -9.49 18.54
C HIS A 231 -0.59 -10.77 18.91
N GLU A 232 -0.86 -11.88 18.22
CA GLU A 232 -0.09 -13.12 18.32
C GLU A 232 0.91 -13.25 17.17
N PRO A 233 2.03 -13.97 17.36
CA PRO A 233 2.96 -14.27 16.27
C PRO A 233 2.27 -14.96 15.08
N TRP A 234 2.80 -14.73 13.87
CA TRP A 234 2.40 -15.42 12.64
C TRP A 234 2.91 -16.87 12.56
N ASP A 235 2.78 -17.60 13.65
CA ASP A 235 3.13 -19.02 13.75
C ASP A 235 1.93 -19.89 13.43
N LEU A 236 2.21 -21.05 12.83
CA LEU A 236 1.20 -22.07 12.61
C LEU A 236 0.99 -22.83 13.92
N LYS A 237 -0.21 -22.74 14.51
CA LYS A 237 -0.61 -23.53 15.67
C LYS A 237 -1.44 -24.72 15.17
N VAL A 238 -1.01 -25.95 15.46
CA VAL A 238 -1.71 -27.18 15.09
C VAL A 238 -2.05 -27.95 16.36
N LEU A 239 -3.29 -28.41 16.48
CA LEU A 239 -3.72 -29.25 17.59
C LEU A 239 -2.88 -30.54 17.62
N ASN A 240 -2.29 -30.83 18.77
CA ASN A 240 -1.47 -32.01 18.99
C ASN A 240 -2.39 -33.21 19.21
N GLN A 241 -2.77 -33.86 18.12
CA GLN A 241 -3.62 -35.04 18.16
C GLN A 241 -3.15 -36.09 17.16
N GLY A 242 -3.49 -37.35 17.42
CA GLY A 242 -3.15 -38.44 16.52
C GLY A 242 -3.69 -39.77 16.98
N PHE A 243 -3.45 -40.80 16.19
CA PHE A 243 -3.85 -42.18 16.50
C PHE A 243 -2.77 -42.99 17.25
N MET A 244 -1.58 -42.42 17.37
CA MET A 244 -0.41 -43.07 17.95
C MET A 244 0.04 -42.26 19.16
N VAL A 245 0.33 -42.95 20.26
CA VAL A 245 0.71 -42.36 21.55
C VAL A 245 2.05 -42.97 22.00
N VAL A 246 2.80 -42.21 22.78
CA VAL A 246 3.97 -42.75 23.48
C VAL A 246 3.47 -43.60 24.66
N ASP A 247 3.93 -44.86 24.72
CA ASP A 247 3.58 -45.77 25.82
C ASP A 247 3.96 -45.15 27.19
N PRO A 248 3.25 -45.44 28.30
CA PRO A 248 3.56 -44.87 29.60
C PRO A 248 5.02 -45.08 30.05
N LEU A 249 5.69 -46.13 29.58
CA LEU A 249 7.11 -46.42 29.86
C LEU A 249 8.10 -45.68 28.95
N PHE A 250 7.62 -44.89 27.99
CA PHE A 250 8.41 -44.13 27.00
C PHE A 250 9.33 -44.99 26.12
N THR A 251 9.04 -46.29 25.97
CA THR A 251 9.88 -47.20 25.18
C THR A 251 9.45 -47.27 23.72
N ASP A 252 8.15 -47.15 23.45
CA ASP A 252 7.58 -47.38 22.12
C ASP A 252 6.45 -46.41 21.77
N ILE A 253 6.16 -46.30 20.48
CA ILE A 253 4.98 -45.61 19.93
C ILE A 253 3.92 -46.68 19.65
N VAL A 254 2.79 -46.62 20.35
CA VAL A 254 1.70 -47.60 20.27
C VAL A 254 0.42 -46.95 19.77
N ARG A 255 -0.50 -47.75 19.23
CA ARG A 255 -1.84 -47.28 18.85
C ARG A 255 -2.61 -46.85 20.10
N ALA A 256 -3.24 -45.68 20.08
CA ALA A 256 -4.12 -45.23 21.14
C ALA A 256 -5.29 -46.21 21.34
N LYS A 257 -5.62 -46.50 22.60
CA LYS A 257 -6.66 -47.47 22.98
C LYS A 257 -7.66 -46.84 23.94
N ASP A 258 -8.91 -47.29 23.87
CA ASP A 258 -9.97 -46.94 24.81
C ASP A 258 -9.82 -47.71 26.14
N GLU A 259 -10.76 -47.50 27.07
CA GLU A 259 -10.76 -48.13 28.40
C GLU A 259 -10.91 -49.67 28.32
N ASP A 260 -11.48 -50.20 27.24
CA ASP A 260 -11.64 -51.63 26.97
C ASP A 260 -10.41 -52.25 26.26
N GLY A 261 -9.41 -51.43 25.95
CA GLY A 261 -8.18 -51.85 25.27
C GLY A 261 -8.30 -51.97 23.74
N ASN A 262 -9.41 -51.52 23.15
CA ASN A 262 -9.60 -51.49 21.70
C ASN A 262 -8.98 -50.21 21.10
N PRO A 263 -8.48 -50.24 19.86
CA PRO A 263 -7.98 -49.04 19.19
C PRO A 263 -9.04 -47.93 19.09
N THR A 264 -8.67 -46.68 19.37
CA THR A 264 -9.60 -45.55 19.24
C THR A 264 -9.96 -45.33 17.75
N PRO A 265 -11.25 -45.13 17.43
CA PRO A 265 -11.69 -44.83 16.06
C PRO A 265 -11.38 -43.38 15.65
N GLU A 266 -11.22 -42.49 16.63
CA GLU A 266 -10.92 -41.07 16.46
C GLU A 266 -9.51 -40.74 16.98
N PRO A 267 -8.84 -39.69 16.45
CA PRO A 267 -7.57 -39.24 16.98
C PRO A 267 -7.75 -38.76 18.43
N VAL A 268 -6.78 -39.08 19.29
CA VAL A 268 -6.77 -38.65 20.68
C VAL A 268 -5.89 -37.42 20.87
N LEU A 269 -6.26 -36.56 21.82
CA LEU A 269 -5.45 -35.41 22.21
C LEU A 269 -4.17 -35.88 22.91
N LEU A 270 -3.05 -35.24 22.57
CA LEU A 270 -1.72 -35.61 23.04
C LEU A 270 -1.10 -34.49 23.87
N ASP A 271 -0.44 -34.84 24.98
CA ASP A 271 0.35 -33.92 25.78
C ASP A 271 1.68 -33.55 25.08
N ALA A 272 2.50 -32.69 25.72
CA ALA A 272 3.78 -32.25 25.16
C ALA A 272 4.80 -33.39 24.95
N THR A 273 4.60 -34.54 25.60
CA THR A 273 5.46 -35.73 25.49
C THR A 273 4.92 -36.78 24.53
N GLY A 274 3.73 -36.55 23.95
CA GLY A 274 3.07 -37.49 23.05
C GLY A 274 2.23 -38.56 23.77
N LYS A 275 1.98 -38.41 25.07
CA LYS A 275 1.04 -39.28 25.81
C LYS A 275 -0.39 -38.84 25.56
N MET A 276 -1.32 -39.80 25.60
CA MET A 276 -2.74 -39.51 25.55
C MET A 276 -3.15 -38.66 26.76
N LEU A 277 -3.85 -37.56 26.52
CA LEU A 277 -4.50 -36.79 27.59
C LEU A 277 -5.69 -37.58 28.12
N THR A 278 -5.73 -37.79 29.43
CA THR A 278 -6.85 -38.46 30.09
C THR A 278 -8.02 -37.47 30.32
N GLY A 279 -9.25 -37.96 30.20
CA GLY A 279 -10.45 -37.32 30.76
C GLY A 279 -10.68 -35.84 30.42
N GLY A 280 -10.93 -35.50 29.15
CA GLY A 280 -11.34 -34.15 28.76
C GLY A 280 -10.28 -33.06 28.98
N GLY A 281 -9.00 -33.45 29.02
CA GLY A 281 -7.89 -32.50 29.11
C GLY A 281 -7.88 -31.51 27.94
N VAL A 282 -7.40 -30.29 28.20
CA VAL A 282 -7.29 -29.23 27.18
C VAL A 282 -6.25 -29.64 26.14
N GLY A 283 -6.64 -29.62 24.87
CA GLY A 283 -5.76 -29.94 23.74
C GLY A 283 -4.48 -29.09 23.75
N ASN A 284 -3.33 -29.74 23.62
CA ASN A 284 -2.05 -29.06 23.47
C ASN A 284 -1.89 -28.61 22.01
N TYR A 285 -1.38 -27.41 21.75
CA TYR A 285 -1.08 -26.94 20.39
C TYR A 285 0.42 -26.91 20.15
N ARG A 286 0.86 -27.53 19.06
CA ARG A 286 2.23 -27.40 18.56
C ARG A 286 2.36 -26.16 17.68
N THR A 287 3.40 -25.38 17.95
CA THR A 287 3.69 -24.15 17.21
C THR A 287 4.81 -24.40 16.21
N PHE A 288 4.57 -24.08 14.94
CA PHE A 288 5.51 -24.23 13.83
C PHE A 288 5.81 -22.87 13.20
N ARG A 289 7.09 -22.53 13.12
CA ARG A 289 7.58 -21.32 12.44
C ARG A 289 7.80 -21.62 10.96
N VAL A 290 6.73 -21.52 10.18
CA VAL A 290 6.75 -21.86 8.75
C VAL A 290 7.17 -20.69 7.85
N ARG A 291 7.13 -19.45 8.38
CA ARG A 291 7.43 -18.23 7.63
C ARG A 291 8.89 -17.79 7.83
N ARG A 292 9.51 -17.35 6.74
CA ARG A 292 10.85 -16.73 6.73
C ARG A 292 10.82 -15.43 7.53
N GLU A 293 11.78 -15.28 8.44
CA GLU A 293 12.01 -14.03 9.16
C GLU A 293 12.97 -13.15 8.38
N VAL A 294 12.62 -11.87 8.21
CA VAL A 294 13.44 -10.88 7.51
C VAL A 294 13.47 -9.60 8.34
N ASP A 295 14.61 -8.93 8.39
CA ASP A 295 14.72 -7.62 9.04
C ASP A 295 14.02 -6.55 8.20
N TYR A 296 13.01 -5.90 8.77
CA TYR A 296 12.23 -4.87 8.10
C TYR A 296 12.82 -3.47 8.24
N THR A 297 13.94 -3.31 8.96
CA THR A 297 14.64 -2.01 9.07
C THR A 297 15.04 -1.45 7.70
N ASN A 298 15.34 -2.33 6.74
CA ASN A 298 15.73 -1.96 5.38
C ASN A 298 14.57 -2.04 4.37
N LEU A 299 13.31 -2.14 4.83
CA LEU A 299 12.15 -2.15 3.94
C LEU A 299 11.97 -0.78 3.26
N GLY A 300 12.49 0.28 3.88
CA GLY A 300 12.45 1.65 3.38
C GLY A 300 11.03 2.23 3.41
N ILE A 301 10.28 1.82 4.42
CA ILE A 301 9.04 2.37 4.94
C ILE A 301 9.13 2.34 6.46
#